data_AF-A0A150WIL0-F1
#
_entry.id   AF-A0A150WIL0-F1
#
_cell.length_a   1.000
_cell.length_b   1.000
_cell.length_c   1.000
_cell.angle_alpha   90.00
_cell.angle_beta   90.00
_cell.angle_gamma   90.00
#
_symmetry.space_group_name_H-M   'P 1'
#
loop_
_entity.id
_entity.type
_entity.pdbx_description
1 polymer ?
#
loop_
_entity_poly.entity_id
_entity_poly.type
_entity_poly.pdbx_seq_one_letter_code
_entity_poly.pdbx_strand_id
1 'polypeptide(L)'
;MKKANFLLTMIIYVFCAQAHAGLLFNYSQLALKDLDQMNKLVNDKVKESKKSSSGKVVPLKEALQAVYSRPNDDDMIDKIVAPLRSNLDELESWEKTISQLTDEAINALKNPRAFKPVVQTTYVIFLENLLAEVKPYVKSEGFERQIVERVRDAKIEVSKEAVNERKLRTMKSTASPSEIAEKILSQSTKPAEATPAADEKSSETSAENTSSGQ
;
A
#
# COMPACT_ATOMS: atom_id res chain seq x y z
N MET A 1 65.04 -11.50 -5.26
CA MET A 1 64.32 -10.91 -6.41
C MET A 1 62.83 -10.98 -6.09
N LYS A 2 62.21 -9.82 -5.86
CA LYS A 2 60.81 -9.64 -5.46
C LYS A 2 60.09 -8.93 -6.61
N LYS A 3 58.94 -9.46 -7.07
CA LYS A 3 57.84 -8.78 -7.81
C LYS A 3 56.99 -9.83 -8.51
N ALA A 4 55.92 -10.33 -7.86
CA ALA A 4 54.90 -11.13 -8.56
C ALA A 4 53.50 -11.22 -7.89
N ASN A 5 53.24 -10.58 -6.74
CA ASN A 5 52.00 -10.84 -5.98
C ASN A 5 51.09 -9.61 -5.77
N PHE A 6 51.07 -8.65 -6.69
CA PHE A 6 50.23 -7.44 -6.53
C PHE A 6 49.16 -7.23 -7.60
N LEU A 7 49.04 -8.13 -8.59
CA LEU A 7 48.10 -7.93 -9.71
C LEU A 7 46.80 -8.73 -9.62
N LEU A 8 46.57 -9.50 -8.55
CA LEU A 8 45.42 -10.43 -8.45
C LEU A 8 44.31 -9.97 -7.47
N THR A 9 44.40 -8.76 -6.91
CA THR A 9 43.44 -8.24 -5.91
C THR A 9 42.52 -7.16 -6.44
N MET A 10 42.49 -6.93 -7.76
CA MET A 10 41.70 -5.86 -8.38
C MET A 10 40.63 -6.35 -9.38
N ILE A 11 40.12 -7.58 -9.22
CA ILE A 11 38.98 -8.12 -9.98
C ILE A 11 37.97 -8.79 -9.02
N ILE A 12 37.68 -8.16 -7.89
CA ILE A 12 36.62 -8.62 -6.94
C ILE A 12 35.62 -7.51 -6.60
N TYR A 13 35.83 -6.26 -7.05
CA TYR A 13 35.03 -5.10 -6.64
C TYR A 13 34.12 -4.49 -7.71
N VAL A 14 33.76 -5.26 -8.76
CA VAL A 14 32.76 -4.81 -9.77
C VAL A 14 31.61 -5.82 -9.88
N PHE A 15 31.14 -6.30 -8.73
CA PHE A 15 29.75 -6.75 -8.57
C PHE A 15 29.06 -5.74 -7.65
N CYS A 16 29.02 -4.48 -8.05
CA CYS A 16 28.07 -3.53 -7.49
C CYS A 16 26.67 -4.04 -7.83
N ALA A 17 26.07 -4.65 -6.81
CA ALA A 17 24.68 -5.02 -6.68
C ALA A 17 23.76 -4.11 -7.51
N GLN A 18 23.33 -4.59 -8.69
CA GLN A 18 22.08 -4.13 -9.23
C GLN A 18 21.00 -4.64 -8.29
N ALA A 19 20.63 -3.81 -7.31
CA ALA A 19 19.45 -4.00 -6.50
C ALA A 19 18.25 -4.04 -7.45
N HIS A 20 17.91 -5.25 -7.91
CA HIS A 20 16.66 -5.47 -8.60
C HIS A 20 15.59 -5.26 -7.54
N ALA A 21 14.87 -4.14 -7.64
CA ALA A 21 13.59 -4.00 -6.95
C ALA A 21 12.78 -5.28 -7.26
N GLY A 22 12.29 -5.95 -6.23
CA GLY A 22 11.57 -7.23 -6.34
C GLY A 22 10.21 -7.12 -7.02
N LEU A 23 9.94 -6.02 -7.74
CA LEU A 23 8.68 -5.77 -8.42
C LEU A 23 8.54 -6.69 -9.63
N LEU A 24 7.60 -7.62 -9.52
CA LEU A 24 7.20 -8.48 -10.62
C LEU A 24 6.52 -7.70 -11.76
N PHE A 25 5.76 -6.66 -11.41
CA PHE A 25 5.04 -5.80 -12.35
C PHE A 25 5.15 -4.34 -11.93
N ASN A 26 5.23 -3.43 -12.91
CA ASN A 26 5.09 -2.00 -12.65
C ASN A 26 3.61 -1.57 -12.78
N TYR A 27 3.28 -0.40 -12.22
CA TYR A 27 1.90 0.08 -12.21
C TYR A 27 1.29 0.22 -13.62
N SER A 28 2.08 0.56 -14.63
CA SER A 28 1.57 0.76 -16.00
C SER A 28 1.10 -0.54 -16.64
N GLN A 29 1.73 -1.68 -16.29
CA GLN A 29 1.29 -3.01 -16.71
C GLN A 29 0.04 -3.45 -15.94
N LEU A 30 -0.05 -3.08 -14.66
CA LEU A 30 -1.16 -3.44 -13.78
C LEU A 30 -2.42 -2.63 -14.06
N ALA A 31 -2.28 -1.36 -14.45
CA ALA A 31 -3.39 -0.48 -14.80
C ALA A 31 -4.21 -0.97 -16.00
N LEU A 32 -3.60 -1.78 -16.88
CA LEU A 32 -4.28 -2.36 -18.05
C LEU A 32 -5.00 -3.68 -17.73
N LYS A 33 -4.84 -4.20 -16.51
CA LYS A 33 -5.48 -5.46 -16.09
C LYS A 33 -6.87 -5.18 -15.55
N ASP A 34 -7.84 -5.88 -16.12
CA ASP A 34 -9.21 -5.95 -15.62
C ASP A 34 -9.32 -6.88 -14.40
N LEU A 35 -10.54 -6.97 -13.85
CA LEU A 35 -10.84 -7.78 -12.68
C LEU A 35 -10.53 -9.26 -12.90
N ASP A 36 -10.84 -9.82 -14.06
CA ASP A 36 -10.62 -11.24 -14.36
C ASP A 36 -9.12 -11.56 -14.46
N GLN A 37 -8.36 -10.69 -15.12
CA GLN A 37 -6.90 -10.82 -15.23
C GLN A 37 -6.21 -10.67 -13.87
N MET A 38 -6.66 -9.73 -13.04
CA MET A 38 -6.14 -9.56 -11.68
C MET A 38 -6.50 -10.74 -10.77
N ASN A 39 -7.75 -11.22 -10.82
CA ASN A 39 -8.18 -12.42 -10.12
C ASN A 39 -7.38 -13.64 -10.55
N LYS A 40 -7.15 -13.81 -11.86
CA LYS A 40 -6.33 -14.89 -12.38
C LYS A 40 -4.90 -14.81 -11.84
N LEU A 41 -4.29 -13.62 -11.87
CA LEU A 41 -2.95 -13.39 -11.32
C LEU A 41 -2.86 -13.80 -9.84
N VAL A 42 -3.81 -13.34 -9.01
CA VAL A 42 -3.89 -13.67 -7.59
C VAL A 42 -4.04 -15.18 -7.39
N ASN A 43 -5.00 -15.80 -8.08
CA ASN A 43 -5.27 -17.23 -7.95
C ASN A 43 -4.11 -18.10 -8.42
N ASP A 44 -3.41 -17.71 -9.48
CA ASP A 44 -2.23 -18.42 -9.97
C ASP A 44 -1.10 -18.37 -8.93
N LYS A 45 -0.89 -17.23 -8.27
CA LYS A 45 0.11 -17.08 -7.19
C LYS A 45 -0.28 -17.81 -5.91
N VAL A 46 -1.57 -17.86 -5.56
CA VAL A 46 -2.06 -18.71 -4.46
C VAL A 46 -1.82 -20.19 -4.77
N LYS A 47 -2.09 -20.64 -6.01
CA LYS A 47 -1.80 -22.01 -6.44
C LYS A 47 -0.30 -22.32 -6.42
N GLU A 48 0.54 -21.38 -6.86
CA GLU A 48 2.00 -21.48 -6.79
C GLU A 48 2.46 -21.66 -5.34
N SER A 49 1.99 -20.79 -4.43
CA SER A 49 2.26 -20.87 -2.99
C SER A 49 1.91 -22.23 -2.39
N LYS A 50 0.73 -22.78 -2.73
CA LYS A 50 0.28 -24.10 -2.24
C LYS A 50 1.12 -25.27 -2.76
N LYS A 51 1.65 -25.17 -3.98
CA LYS A 51 2.49 -26.20 -4.61
C LYS A 51 3.94 -26.17 -4.12
N SER A 52 4.40 -25.02 -3.64
CA SER A 52 5.78 -24.85 -3.17
C SER A 52 6.04 -25.65 -1.89
N SER A 53 7.09 -26.46 -1.90
CA SER A 53 7.55 -27.24 -0.74
C SER A 53 8.19 -26.37 0.34
N SER A 54 8.75 -25.23 -0.04
CA SER A 54 9.32 -24.21 0.83
C SER A 54 9.05 -22.82 0.25
N GLY A 55 9.14 -21.76 1.06
CA GLY A 55 8.98 -20.39 0.56
C GLY A 55 7.56 -20.04 0.09
N LYS A 56 6.52 -20.65 0.69
CA LYS A 56 5.10 -20.43 0.34
C LYS A 56 4.68 -18.96 0.40
N VAL A 57 5.35 -18.14 1.20
CA VAL A 57 5.07 -16.70 1.35
C VAL A 57 5.50 -15.90 0.11
N VAL A 58 6.51 -16.34 -0.63
CA VAL A 58 7.10 -15.53 -1.74
C VAL A 58 6.08 -15.24 -2.84
N PRO A 59 5.36 -16.23 -3.41
CA PRO A 59 4.34 -15.95 -4.43
C PRO A 59 3.21 -15.06 -3.92
N LEU A 60 2.84 -15.20 -2.64
CA LEU A 60 1.79 -14.38 -2.01
C LEU A 60 2.24 -12.94 -1.83
N LYS A 61 3.49 -12.72 -1.39
CA LYS A 61 4.11 -11.39 -1.29
C LYS A 61 4.13 -10.69 -2.66
N GLU A 62 4.55 -11.40 -3.71
CA GLU A 62 4.57 -10.87 -5.08
C GLU A 62 3.18 -10.46 -5.58
N ALA A 63 2.18 -11.32 -5.35
CA ALA A 63 0.79 -11.00 -5.69
C ALA A 63 0.28 -9.80 -4.91
N LEU A 64 0.57 -9.72 -3.60
CA LEU A 64 0.14 -8.62 -2.75
C LEU A 64 0.76 -7.30 -3.20
N GLN A 65 2.06 -7.31 -3.51
CA GLN A 65 2.74 -6.15 -4.07
C GLN A 65 2.08 -5.71 -5.38
N ALA A 66 1.75 -6.64 -6.28
CA ALA A 66 1.10 -6.33 -7.54
C ALA A 66 -0.32 -5.74 -7.34
N VAL A 67 -1.11 -6.30 -6.42
CA VAL A 67 -2.46 -5.80 -6.11
C VAL A 67 -2.40 -4.35 -5.62
N TYR A 68 -1.58 -4.08 -4.61
CA TYR A 68 -1.47 -2.72 -4.06
C TYR A 68 -0.72 -1.75 -4.98
N SER A 69 0.07 -2.22 -5.95
CA SER A 69 0.76 -1.34 -6.91
C SER A 69 -0.10 -0.91 -8.09
N ARG A 70 -1.33 -1.42 -8.23
CA ARG A 70 -2.28 -1.03 -9.27
C ARG A 70 -3.04 0.23 -8.82
N PRO A 71 -3.26 1.23 -9.70
CA PRO A 71 -4.20 2.31 -9.41
C PRO A 71 -5.58 1.75 -9.02
N ASN A 72 -6.17 2.26 -7.94
CA ASN A 72 -7.38 1.68 -7.33
C ASN A 72 -8.61 2.60 -7.47
N ASP A 73 -8.83 3.17 -8.66
CA ASP A 73 -9.98 4.05 -8.93
C ASP A 73 -11.32 3.29 -9.01
N ASP A 74 -11.27 1.96 -9.13
CA ASP A 74 -12.38 1.04 -9.34
C ASP A 74 -12.59 0.05 -8.17
N ASP A 75 -12.01 0.34 -7.01
CA ASP A 75 -12.08 -0.48 -5.79
C ASP A 75 -11.71 -1.95 -6.06
N MET A 76 -10.67 -2.15 -6.87
CA MET A 76 -10.17 -3.47 -7.25
C MET A 76 -9.57 -4.22 -6.05
N ILE A 77 -8.84 -3.52 -5.18
CA ILE A 77 -8.15 -4.12 -4.03
C ILE A 77 -9.15 -4.89 -3.15
N ASP A 78 -10.25 -4.24 -2.75
CA ASP A 78 -11.31 -4.81 -1.90
C ASP A 78 -11.88 -6.12 -2.47
N LYS A 79 -11.93 -6.23 -3.80
CA LYS A 79 -12.50 -7.39 -4.51
C LYS A 79 -11.54 -8.58 -4.56
N ILE A 80 -10.23 -8.36 -4.52
CA ILE A 80 -9.23 -9.39 -4.85
C ILE A 80 -8.19 -9.64 -3.76
N VAL A 81 -8.12 -8.81 -2.72
CA VAL A 81 -7.10 -8.96 -1.66
C VAL A 81 -7.43 -10.10 -0.69
N ALA A 82 -8.71 -10.43 -0.50
CA ALA A 82 -9.15 -11.39 0.51
C ALA A 82 -8.47 -12.77 0.42
N PRO A 83 -8.34 -13.41 -0.76
CA PRO A 83 -7.60 -14.67 -0.89
C PRO A 83 -6.14 -14.56 -0.44
N LEU A 84 -5.46 -13.44 -0.72
CA LEU A 84 -4.07 -13.22 -0.31
C LEU A 84 -3.96 -13.08 1.20
N ARG A 85 -4.87 -12.30 1.81
CA ARG A 85 -4.91 -12.11 3.26
C ARG A 85 -5.12 -13.44 3.97
N SER A 86 -6.16 -14.20 3.61
CA SER A 86 -6.42 -15.51 4.24
C SER A 86 -5.23 -16.47 4.13
N ASN A 87 -4.60 -16.60 2.96
CA ASN A 87 -3.46 -17.51 2.80
C ASN A 87 -2.20 -17.02 3.52
N LEU A 88 -2.01 -15.70 3.69
CA LEU A 88 -0.89 -15.16 4.47
C LEU A 88 -1.14 -15.28 5.98
N ASP A 89 -2.38 -15.11 6.44
CA ASP A 89 -2.78 -15.31 7.83
C ASP A 89 -2.63 -16.77 8.26
N GLU A 90 -3.03 -17.73 7.40
CA GLU A 90 -2.79 -19.17 7.61
C GLU A 90 -1.30 -19.52 7.78
N LEU A 91 -0.41 -18.68 7.23
CA LEU A 91 1.03 -18.81 7.33
C LEU A 91 1.64 -17.88 8.39
N GLU A 92 0.82 -17.23 9.21
CA GLU A 92 1.22 -16.24 10.23
C GLU A 92 2.17 -15.17 9.68
N SER A 93 1.98 -14.80 8.41
CA SER A 93 2.94 -14.02 7.63
C SER A 93 2.35 -12.73 7.07
N TRP A 94 1.09 -12.40 7.34
CA TRP A 94 0.43 -11.19 6.84
C TRP A 94 1.16 -9.91 7.27
N GLU A 95 1.23 -9.64 8.57
CA GLU A 95 1.85 -8.41 9.11
C GLU A 95 3.33 -8.29 8.73
N LYS A 96 4.05 -9.43 8.77
CA LYS A 96 5.45 -9.51 8.34
C LYS A 96 5.60 -9.14 6.87
N THR A 97 4.73 -9.64 6.00
CA THR A 97 4.78 -9.37 4.56
C THR A 97 4.48 -7.91 4.26
N ILE A 98 3.45 -7.33 4.90
CA ILE A 98 3.12 -5.90 4.78
C ILE A 98 4.27 -5.04 5.26
N SER A 99 4.88 -5.36 6.41
CA SER A 99 6.06 -4.63 6.91
C SER A 99 7.22 -4.68 5.93
N GLN A 100 7.55 -5.88 5.41
CA GLN A 100 8.64 -6.04 4.45
C GLN A 100 8.39 -5.27 3.15
N LEU A 101 7.17 -5.28 2.61
CA LEU A 101 6.82 -4.53 1.41
C LEU A 101 6.83 -3.02 1.65
N THR A 102 6.41 -2.57 2.84
CA THR A 102 6.47 -1.17 3.26
C THR A 102 7.92 -0.70 3.32
N ASP A 103 8.80 -1.47 3.97
CA ASP A 103 10.22 -1.14 4.09
C ASP A 103 10.91 -1.16 2.72
N GLU A 104 10.57 -2.12 1.86
CA GLU A 104 11.05 -2.20 0.48
C GLU A 104 10.67 -0.94 -0.32
N ALA A 105 9.40 -0.52 -0.23
CA ALA A 105 8.92 0.68 -0.91
C ALA A 105 9.58 1.95 -0.37
N ILE A 106 9.69 2.10 0.95
CA ILE A 106 10.39 3.22 1.60
C ILE A 106 11.84 3.28 1.11
N ASN A 107 12.55 2.15 1.14
CA ASN A 107 13.95 2.09 0.73
C ASN A 107 14.13 2.43 -0.75
N ALA A 108 13.21 1.99 -1.62
CA ALA A 108 13.24 2.32 -3.03
C ALA A 108 13.05 3.83 -3.26
N LEU A 109 12.11 4.45 -2.55
CA LEU A 109 11.80 5.87 -2.71
C LEU A 109 12.84 6.79 -2.08
N LYS A 110 13.51 6.36 -1.00
CA LYS A 110 14.62 7.12 -0.41
C LYS A 110 15.92 7.07 -1.22
N ASN A 111 16.02 6.14 -2.17
CA ASN A 111 17.18 5.97 -3.05
C ASN A 111 16.79 6.17 -4.54
N PRO A 112 16.25 7.34 -4.93
CA PRO A 112 15.62 7.54 -6.23
C PRO A 112 16.57 7.32 -7.42
N ARG A 113 17.88 7.49 -7.23
CA ARG A 113 18.87 7.26 -8.30
C ARG A 113 19.07 5.78 -8.66
N ALA A 114 18.72 4.87 -7.74
CA ALA A 114 18.87 3.43 -7.97
C ALA A 114 17.71 2.84 -8.80
N PHE A 115 16.59 3.56 -8.91
CA PHE A 115 15.37 3.04 -9.51
C PHE A 115 14.85 3.95 -10.62
N LYS A 116 14.36 3.35 -11.71
CA LYS A 116 13.73 4.09 -12.81
C LYS A 116 12.48 4.84 -12.31
N PRO A 117 12.11 5.98 -12.92
CA PRO A 117 10.93 6.75 -12.51
C PRO A 117 9.64 5.93 -12.43
N VAL A 118 9.39 5.05 -13.40
CA VAL A 118 8.22 4.14 -13.40
C VAL A 118 8.17 3.23 -12.18
N VAL A 119 9.34 2.78 -11.69
CA VAL A 119 9.45 1.93 -10.50
C VAL A 119 9.17 2.72 -9.24
N GLN A 120 9.72 3.94 -9.14
CA GLN A 120 9.40 4.84 -8.02
C GLN A 120 7.89 5.14 -7.98
N THR A 121 7.29 5.49 -9.11
CA THR A 121 5.83 5.72 -9.19
C THR A 121 5.03 4.48 -8.78
N THR A 122 5.51 3.28 -9.11
CA THR A 122 4.88 2.02 -8.67
C THR A 122 4.87 1.93 -7.14
N TYR A 123 6.01 2.19 -6.48
CA TYR A 123 6.07 2.17 -5.02
C TYR A 123 5.30 3.31 -4.35
N VAL A 124 5.19 4.48 -5.00
CA VAL A 124 4.30 5.56 -4.51
C VAL A 124 2.85 5.10 -4.51
N ILE A 125 2.37 4.49 -5.60
CA ILE A 125 1.00 3.96 -5.70
C ILE A 125 0.79 2.86 -4.66
N PHE A 126 1.77 1.95 -4.50
CA PHE A 126 1.74 0.92 -3.46
C PHE A 126 1.51 1.51 -2.07
N LEU A 127 2.31 2.50 -1.66
CA LEU A 127 2.15 3.11 -0.33
C LEU A 127 0.85 3.91 -0.21
N GLU A 128 0.41 4.60 -1.25
CA GLU A 128 -0.86 5.34 -1.24
C GLU A 128 -2.06 4.41 -1.01
N ASN A 129 -2.12 3.30 -1.75
CA ASN A 129 -3.17 2.30 -1.61
C ASN A 129 -3.11 1.59 -0.24
N LEU A 130 -1.92 1.25 0.24
CA LEU A 130 -1.75 0.65 1.56
C LEU A 130 -2.21 1.61 2.66
N LEU A 131 -1.83 2.89 2.58
CA LEU A 131 -2.25 3.92 3.53
C LEU A 131 -3.77 4.12 3.52
N ALA A 132 -4.41 4.04 2.35
CA ALA A 132 -5.86 4.12 2.23
C ALA A 132 -6.56 2.95 2.94
N GLU A 133 -6.05 1.73 2.76
CA GLU A 133 -6.55 0.51 3.39
C GLU A 133 -6.45 0.55 4.92
N VAL A 134 -5.30 0.99 5.45
CA VAL A 134 -5.07 0.97 6.91
C VAL A 134 -5.70 2.15 7.62
N LYS A 135 -5.98 3.26 6.91
CA LYS A 135 -6.57 4.50 7.44
C LYS A 135 -7.72 4.30 8.44
N PRO A 136 -8.78 3.50 8.16
CA PRO A 136 -9.88 3.31 9.11
C PRO A 136 -9.45 2.72 10.45
N TYR A 137 -8.31 2.03 10.53
CA TYR A 137 -7.84 1.30 11.71
C TYR A 137 -6.77 2.05 12.53
N VAL A 138 -6.34 3.24 12.11
CA VAL A 138 -5.24 4.01 12.76
C VAL A 138 -5.60 4.60 14.12
N LYS A 139 -6.88 4.62 14.49
CA LYS A 139 -7.36 5.17 15.76
C LYS A 139 -6.92 4.34 16.97
N SER A 140 -6.76 3.03 16.79
CA SER A 140 -6.21 2.14 17.81
C SER A 140 -4.68 2.12 17.73
N GLU A 141 -4.04 2.00 18.88
CA GLU A 141 -2.65 1.52 18.90
C GLU A 141 -2.63 0.10 18.31
N GLY A 142 -1.68 -0.18 17.42
CA GLY A 142 -1.66 -1.44 16.70
C GLY A 142 -0.75 -1.43 15.48
N PHE A 143 -0.75 -2.56 14.77
CA PHE A 143 0.06 -2.80 13.60
C PHE A 143 -0.15 -1.74 12.50
N GLU A 144 -1.41 -1.43 12.18
CA GLU A 144 -1.79 -0.47 11.14
C GLU A 144 -1.25 0.92 11.44
N ARG A 145 -1.36 1.37 12.69
CA ARG A 145 -0.82 2.66 13.12
C ARG A 145 0.70 2.70 12.96
N GLN A 146 1.41 1.62 13.34
CA GLN A 146 2.86 1.53 13.19
C GLN A 146 3.30 1.61 11.73
N ILE A 147 2.53 1.04 10.79
CA ILE A 147 2.80 1.18 9.36
C ILE A 147 2.69 2.65 8.93
N VAL A 148 1.62 3.35 9.32
CA VAL A 148 1.44 4.77 8.97
C VAL A 148 2.54 5.65 9.58
N GLU A 149 2.86 5.45 10.86
CA GLU A 149 3.95 6.17 11.52
C GLU A 149 5.29 5.93 10.84
N ARG A 150 5.59 4.69 10.44
CA ARG A 150 6.82 4.36 9.71
C ARG A 150 6.90 5.07 8.36
N VAL A 151 5.80 5.14 7.60
CA VAL A 151 5.76 5.85 6.31
C VAL A 151 5.89 7.36 6.50
N ARG A 152 5.26 7.94 7.53
CA ARG A 152 5.44 9.35 7.90
C ARG A 152 6.91 9.65 8.23
N ASP A 153 7.48 8.86 9.14
CA ASP A 153 8.82 9.08 9.69
C ASP A 153 9.94 8.84 8.67
N ALA A 154 9.64 8.12 7.59
CA ALA A 154 10.54 7.95 6.46
C ALA A 154 10.85 9.25 5.71
N LYS A 155 10.00 10.29 5.83
CA LYS A 155 10.14 11.60 5.16
C LYS A 155 10.46 11.47 3.67
N ILE A 156 9.62 10.71 2.98
CA ILE A 156 9.79 10.39 1.56
C ILE A 156 9.63 11.66 0.74
N GLU A 157 10.64 11.95 -0.10
CA GLU A 157 10.57 12.95 -1.14
C GLU A 157 10.49 12.25 -2.49
N VAL A 158 9.38 12.44 -3.21
CA VAL A 158 9.22 11.83 -4.54
C VAL A 158 10.02 12.63 -5.56
N SER A 159 10.87 11.95 -6.33
CA SER A 159 11.70 12.61 -7.35
C SER A 159 10.86 13.32 -8.41
N LYS A 160 11.39 14.40 -8.98
CA LYS A 160 10.69 15.17 -10.04
C LYS A 160 10.39 14.30 -11.26
N GLU A 161 11.29 13.37 -11.57
CA GLU A 161 11.14 12.42 -12.66
C GLU A 161 9.97 11.46 -12.42
N ALA A 162 9.81 10.94 -11.20
CA ALA A 162 8.68 10.09 -10.83
C ALA A 162 7.36 10.87 -10.82
N VAL A 163 7.36 12.11 -10.31
CA VAL A 163 6.19 13.01 -10.37
C VAL A 163 5.78 13.25 -11.82
N ASN A 164 6.74 13.53 -12.71
CA ASN A 164 6.48 13.73 -14.13
C ASN A 164 5.97 12.45 -14.81
N GLU A 165 6.56 11.30 -14.52
CA GLU A 165 6.11 9.99 -15.02
C GLU A 165 4.65 9.73 -14.63
N ARG A 166 4.29 9.95 -13.36
CA ARG A 166 2.91 9.79 -12.89
C ARG A 166 1.97 10.75 -13.60
N LYS A 167 2.34 12.04 -13.68
CA LYS A 167 1.52 13.07 -14.33
C LYS A 167 1.30 12.78 -15.82
N LEU A 168 2.34 12.34 -16.54
CA LEU A 168 2.24 12.03 -17.97
C LEU A 168 1.33 10.83 -18.24
N ARG A 169 1.38 9.79 -17.41
CA ARG A 169 0.63 8.54 -17.65
C ARG A 169 -0.75 8.50 -17.02
N THR A 170 -0.95 9.19 -15.90
CA THR A 170 -2.20 9.12 -15.12
C THR A 170 -2.92 10.46 -15.02
N MET A 171 -2.30 11.55 -15.47
CA MET A 171 -2.80 12.93 -15.34
C MET A 171 -3.10 13.36 -13.89
N LYS A 172 -2.61 12.59 -12.91
CA LYS A 172 -2.78 12.88 -11.48
C LYS A 172 -1.54 13.59 -10.91
N SER A 173 -1.78 14.50 -9.97
CA SER A 173 -0.72 15.02 -9.12
C SER A 173 -0.21 13.91 -8.19
N THR A 174 1.04 14.05 -7.74
CA THR A 174 1.66 13.12 -6.81
C THR A 174 1.77 13.81 -5.46
N ALA A 175 1.03 13.33 -4.46
CA ALA A 175 1.30 13.67 -3.07
C ALA A 175 2.41 12.75 -2.54
N SER A 176 3.25 13.22 -1.62
CA SER A 176 4.20 12.34 -0.97
C SER A 176 3.48 11.33 -0.08
N PRO A 177 3.85 10.04 -0.09
CA PRO A 177 3.31 9.07 0.86
C PRO A 177 3.47 9.49 2.33
N SER A 178 4.56 10.18 2.68
CA SER A 178 4.76 10.67 4.05
C SER A 178 3.78 11.80 4.42
N GLU A 179 3.44 12.69 3.47
CA GLU A 179 2.42 13.72 3.68
C GLU A 179 1.02 13.11 3.86
N ILE A 180 0.70 12.07 3.09
CA ILE A 180 -0.55 11.32 3.24
C ILE A 180 -0.62 10.68 4.64
N ALA A 181 0.47 10.05 5.08
CA ALA A 181 0.57 9.44 6.40
C ALA A 181 0.43 10.46 7.55
N GLU A 182 1.09 11.62 7.45
CA GLU A 182 0.95 12.75 8.39
C GLU A 182 -0.53 13.18 8.51
N LYS A 183 -1.21 13.34 7.37
CA LYS A 183 -2.63 13.70 7.33
C LYS A 183 -3.53 12.64 7.98
N ILE A 184 -3.24 11.36 7.78
CA ILE A 184 -4.01 10.27 8.41
C ILE A 184 -3.86 10.32 9.93
N LEU A 185 -2.63 10.50 10.44
CA LEU A 185 -2.35 10.53 11.87
C LEU A 185 -2.91 11.77 12.57
N SER A 186 -2.85 12.94 11.93
CA SER A 186 -3.44 14.17 12.49
C SER A 186 -4.98 14.11 12.57
N GLN A 187 -5.63 13.47 11.59
CA GLN A 187 -7.08 13.27 11.60
C GLN A 187 -7.55 12.27 12.66
N SER A 188 -6.74 11.27 13.02
CA SER A 188 -7.10 10.27 14.03
C SER A 188 -6.97 10.79 15.46
N THR A 189 -6.11 11.78 15.70
CA THR A 189 -5.93 12.42 17.02
C THR A 189 -6.95 13.50 17.35
N LYS A 190 -7.71 14.02 16.38
CA LYS A 190 -8.76 15.01 16.67
C LYS A 190 -9.97 14.27 17.28
N PRO A 191 -10.34 14.52 18.56
CA PRO A 191 -11.54 13.95 19.14
C PRO A 191 -12.72 14.32 18.25
N ALA A 192 -13.63 13.39 17.98
CA ALA A 192 -14.88 13.69 17.30
C ALA A 192 -15.57 14.80 18.12
N GLU A 193 -15.57 16.03 17.60
CA GLU A 193 -16.36 17.12 18.15
C GLU A 193 -17.79 16.60 18.22
N ALA A 194 -18.27 16.43 19.45
CA ALA A 194 -19.60 15.95 19.75
C ALA A 194 -20.60 16.75 18.93
N THR A 195 -21.33 16.08 18.04
CA THR A 195 -22.54 16.63 17.45
C THR A 195 -23.39 17.17 18.60
N PRO A 196 -23.70 18.48 18.66
CA PRO A 196 -24.61 18.97 19.67
C PRO A 196 -25.94 18.26 19.45
N ALA A 197 -26.36 17.50 20.46
CA ALA A 197 -27.67 16.90 20.54
C ALA A 197 -28.69 18.03 20.39
N ALA A 198 -29.33 18.10 19.23
CA ALA A 198 -30.44 19.00 18.99
C ALA A 198 -31.64 18.47 19.78
N ASP A 199 -31.86 19.12 20.92
CA ASP A 199 -33.14 19.39 21.59
C ASP A 199 -34.31 18.47 21.24
N GLU A 200 -34.42 17.40 22.02
CA GLU A 200 -35.69 16.73 22.27
C GLU A 200 -36.32 17.38 23.52
N LYS A 201 -37.14 18.43 23.34
CA LYS A 201 -38.11 18.83 24.36
C LYS A 201 -39.28 19.66 23.83
N SER A 202 -40.48 19.16 24.17
CA SER A 202 -41.81 19.80 24.18
C SER A 202 -42.47 20.08 22.82
N SER A 203 -43.75 19.77 22.59
CA SER A 203 -44.89 19.72 23.51
C SER A 203 -46.03 18.82 23.01
N GLU A 204 -46.49 18.00 23.96
CA GLU A 204 -47.85 17.51 24.17
C GLU A 204 -48.93 18.59 23.95
N THR A 205 -50.00 18.30 23.19
CA THR A 205 -51.36 18.81 23.47
C THR A 205 -52.40 17.91 22.79
N SER A 206 -53.21 17.28 23.63
CA SER A 206 -54.42 16.53 23.39
C SER A 206 -55.52 17.37 22.71
N ALA A 207 -56.28 16.77 21.77
CA ALA A 207 -57.69 17.11 21.56
C ALA A 207 -58.39 15.97 20.82
N GLU A 208 -59.04 15.14 21.62
CA GLU A 208 -60.24 14.37 21.32
C GLU A 208 -61.25 15.20 20.50
N ASN A 209 -61.74 14.67 19.37
CA ASN A 209 -63.02 15.10 18.82
C ASN A 209 -63.71 13.95 18.08
N THR A 210 -64.71 13.39 18.75
CA THR A 210 -65.79 12.59 18.18
C THR A 210 -66.75 13.51 17.43
N SER A 211 -67.07 13.20 16.17
CA SER A 211 -68.32 13.68 15.57
C SER A 211 -68.83 12.75 14.49
N SER A 212 -70.00 12.20 14.79
CA SER A 212 -71.00 11.54 13.95
C SER A 212 -71.51 12.38 12.78
N GLY A 213 -72.01 11.69 11.75
CA GLY A 213 -72.94 12.17 10.71
C GLY A 213 -72.31 12.08 9.32
N GLN A 214 -72.88 11.43 8.31
CA GLN A 214 -74.19 10.81 8.05
C GLN A 214 -73.99 9.72 7.00
#